data_AF-A0A139DIP9-F1
#
_entry.id   AF-A0A139DIP9-F1
#
_cell.length_a   1.000
_cell.length_b   1.000
_cell.length_c   1.000
_cell.angle_alpha   90.00
_cell.angle_beta   90.00
_cell.angle_gamma   90.00
#
_symmetry.space_group_name_H-M   'P 1'
#
loop_
_entity.id
_entity.type
_entity.pdbx_description
1 polymer ?
#
loop_
_entity_poly.entity_id
_entity_poly.type
_entity_poly.pdbx_seq_one_letter_code
_entity_poly.pdbx_strand_id
1 'polypeptide(L)'
;FSRQVQAVGKPGDLLFVVVDDGHKANLIQAIQAAHDREMQVVVLSAREKSDITSLMHPEDHELTLNDLPPHEATPLLMVIINAICDQIDQKLFGG
;
A
#
# COMPACT_ATOMS: atom_id res chain seq x y z
N PHE A 1 2.35 -11.02 7.08
CA PHE A 1 1.77 -9.89 7.83
C PHE A 1 0.29 -10.07 8.17
N SER A 2 -0.43 -11.00 7.52
CA SER A 2 -1.85 -11.32 7.76
C SER A 2 -2.28 -11.40 9.23
N ARG A 3 -1.53 -12.10 10.10
CA ARG A 3 -1.88 -12.22 11.53
C ARG A 3 -2.03 -10.87 12.24
N GLN A 4 -1.23 -9.88 11.88
CA GLN A 4 -1.31 -8.54 12.47
C GLN A 4 -2.55 -7.81 11.97
N VAL A 5 -2.78 -7.82 10.65
CA VAL A 5 -3.99 -7.25 10.03
C VAL A 5 -5.26 -7.85 10.64
N GLN A 6 -5.30 -9.17 10.82
CA GLN A 6 -6.42 -9.86 11.45
C GLN A 6 -6.66 -9.45 12.89
N ALA A 7 -5.58 -9.18 13.64
CA ALA A 7 -5.68 -8.83 15.05
C ALA A 7 -6.16 -7.39 15.28
N VAL A 8 -5.71 -6.43 14.45
CA VAL A 8 -5.94 -5.00 14.71
C VAL A 8 -6.90 -4.33 13.74
N GLY A 9 -7.05 -4.85 12.53
CA GLY A 9 -7.86 -4.22 11.47
C GLY A 9 -9.36 -4.27 11.77
N LYS A 10 -10.07 -3.23 11.34
CA LYS A 10 -11.52 -3.08 11.49
C LYS A 10 -12.15 -2.66 10.15
N PRO A 11 -13.46 -2.90 9.98
CA PRO A 11 -14.20 -2.36 8.84
C PRO A 11 -14.02 -0.85 8.72
N GLY A 12 -13.67 -0.40 7.52
CA GLY A 12 -13.40 1.01 7.22
C GLY A 12 -11.97 1.49 7.53
N ASP A 13 -11.10 0.65 8.11
CA ASP A 13 -9.67 0.96 8.19
C ASP A 13 -9.02 0.80 6.80
N LEU A 14 -7.82 1.36 6.65
CA LEU A 14 -7.03 1.31 5.42
C LEU A 14 -5.70 0.58 5.65
N LEU A 15 -5.42 -0.44 4.84
CA LEU A 15 -4.10 -1.07 4.78
C LEU A 15 -3.25 -0.36 3.72
N PHE A 16 -2.19 0.31 4.16
CA PHE A 16 -1.21 0.92 3.26
C PHE A 16 0.00 -0.02 3.09
N VAL A 17 0.25 -0.45 1.86
CA VAL A 17 1.32 -1.41 1.51
C VAL A 17 2.41 -0.67 0.73
N VAL A 18 3.66 -0.83 1.17
CA VAL A 18 4.84 -0.34 0.46
C VAL A 18 5.69 -1.53 0.04
N VAL A 19 6.07 -1.60 -1.24
CA VAL A 19 6.86 -2.71 -1.78
C VAL A 19 7.89 -2.23 -2.81
N ASP A 20 9.13 -2.66 -2.66
CA ASP A 20 10.28 -2.23 -3.48
C ASP A 20 10.91 -3.34 -4.33
N ASP A 21 10.90 -4.62 -3.90
CA ASP A 21 11.67 -5.65 -4.62
C ASP A 21 11.08 -7.08 -4.77
N GLY A 22 9.89 -7.36 -4.22
CA GLY A 22 9.15 -8.58 -4.58
C GLY A 22 9.13 -9.75 -3.58
N HIS A 23 9.34 -9.53 -2.28
CA HIS A 23 8.89 -10.50 -1.26
C HIS A 23 7.37 -10.43 -1.03
N LYS A 24 6.60 -10.98 -1.99
CA LYS A 24 5.15 -10.74 -2.11
C LYS A 24 4.27 -11.69 -1.28
N ALA A 25 4.72 -12.90 -0.94
CA ALA A 25 3.84 -13.91 -0.35
C ALA A 25 3.18 -13.47 0.97
N ASN A 26 3.94 -12.79 1.83
CA ASN A 26 3.43 -12.29 3.11
C ASN A 26 2.53 -11.05 2.98
N LEU A 27 2.66 -10.31 1.87
CA LEU A 27 1.85 -9.15 1.53
C LEU A 27 0.51 -9.57 0.91
N ILE A 28 0.53 -10.55 -0.01
CA ILE A 28 -0.67 -11.15 -0.59
C ILE A 28 -1.64 -11.59 0.51
N GLN A 29 -1.14 -12.36 1.49
CA GLN A 29 -1.98 -12.80 2.62
C GLN A 29 -2.47 -11.64 3.50
N ALA A 30 -1.72 -10.53 3.57
CA ALA A 30 -2.11 -9.36 4.35
C ALA A 30 -3.22 -8.57 3.67
N ILE A 31 -3.13 -8.42 2.34
CA ILE A 31 -4.15 -7.79 1.50
C ILE A 31 -5.43 -8.60 1.56
N GLN A 32 -5.36 -9.92 1.38
CA GLN A 32 -6.52 -10.80 1.53
C GLN A 32 -7.17 -10.64 2.91
N ALA A 33 -6.36 -10.64 3.98
CA ALA A 33 -6.85 -10.46 5.33
C ALA A 33 -7.45 -9.06 5.59
N ALA A 34 -7.02 -8.03 4.85
CA ALA A 34 -7.59 -6.69 4.92
C ALA A 34 -8.98 -6.68 4.27
N HIS A 35 -9.11 -7.27 3.08
CA HIS A 35 -10.38 -7.42 2.38
C HIS A 35 -11.40 -8.25 3.19
N ASP A 36 -10.96 -9.36 3.79
CA ASP A 36 -11.78 -10.19 4.69
C ASP A 36 -12.32 -9.40 5.91
N ARG A 37 -11.71 -8.25 6.22
CA ARG A 37 -12.10 -7.37 7.33
C ARG A 37 -12.74 -6.07 6.87
N GLU A 38 -13.15 -5.99 5.60
CA GLU A 38 -13.80 -4.82 5.01
C GLU A 38 -12.91 -3.56 5.11
N MET A 39 -11.60 -3.76 5.00
CA MET A 39 -10.62 -2.68 4.90
C MET A 39 -10.36 -2.34 3.44
N GLN A 40 -10.05 -1.07 3.18
CA GLN A 40 -9.52 -0.63 1.88
C GLN A 40 -8.02 -0.88 1.80
N VAL A 41 -7.50 -1.06 0.59
CA VAL A 41 -6.07 -1.27 0.35
C VAL A 41 -5.52 -0.19 -0.56
N VAL A 42 -4.37 0.36 -0.18
CA VAL A 42 -3.56 1.24 -1.02
C VAL A 42 -2.17 0.66 -1.14
N VAL A 43 -1.69 0.50 -2.38
CA VAL A 43 -0.40 -0.08 -2.68
C VAL A 43 0.49 0.96 -3.33
N LEU A 44 1.69 1.14 -2.77
CA LEU A 44 2.77 1.91 -3.35
C LEU A 44 3.89 0.95 -3.75
N SER A 45 4.07 0.75 -5.05
CA SER A 45 4.96 -0.27 -5.64
C SER A 45 6.08 0.36 -6.46
N ALA A 46 7.29 -0.18 -6.35
CA ALA A 46 8.40 0.18 -7.22
C ALA A 46 8.35 -0.46 -8.63
N ARG A 47 7.51 -1.49 -8.82
CA ARG A 47 7.47 -2.29 -10.05
C ARG A 47 6.09 -2.36 -10.69
N GLU A 48 6.05 -2.20 -12.01
CA GLU A 48 4.86 -2.35 -12.84
C GLU A 48 4.39 -3.81 -12.85
N LYS A 49 3.11 -4.02 -12.52
CA LYS A 49 2.42 -5.32 -12.51
C LYS A 49 3.06 -6.34 -11.57
N SER A 50 2.56 -6.34 -10.34
CA SER A 50 2.89 -7.36 -9.37
C SER A 50 1.74 -8.34 -9.19
N ASP A 51 1.98 -9.50 -8.55
CA ASP A 51 0.91 -10.42 -8.14
C ASP A 51 -0.10 -9.75 -7.18
N ILE A 52 0.25 -8.59 -6.64
CA ILE A 52 -0.62 -7.75 -5.83
C ILE A 52 -1.67 -7.05 -6.70
N THR A 53 -1.33 -6.61 -7.91
CA THR A 53 -2.25 -5.92 -8.83
C THR A 53 -3.48 -6.78 -9.14
N SER A 54 -3.33 -8.11 -9.24
CA SER A 54 -4.46 -9.03 -9.45
C SER A 54 -5.39 -9.23 -8.25
N LEU A 55 -4.97 -8.79 -7.05
CA LEU A 55 -5.76 -8.91 -5.83
C LEU A 55 -6.55 -7.64 -5.52
N MET A 56 -6.28 -6.53 -6.21
CA MET A 56 -6.91 -5.24 -5.94
C MET A 56 -8.40 -5.28 -6.26
N HIS A 57 -9.23 -4.88 -5.30
CA HIS A 57 -10.64 -4.62 -5.52
C HIS A 57 -10.83 -3.29 -6.27
N PRO A 58 -12.00 -3.05 -6.89
CA PRO A 58 -12.26 -1.79 -7.62
C PRO A 58 -12.12 -0.51 -6.77
N GLU A 59 -12.28 -0.63 -5.46
CA GLU A 59 -12.17 0.48 -4.50
C GLU A 59 -10.72 0.72 -4.02
N ASP A 60 -9.81 -0.21 -4.32
CA ASP A 60 -8.42 -0.12 -3.92
C ASP A 60 -7.61 0.73 -4.89
N HIS A 61 -6.50 1.30 -4.41
CA HIS A 61 -5.67 2.20 -5.20
C HIS A 61 -4.24 1.69 -5.31
N GLU A 62 -3.68 1.72 -6.52
CA GLU A 62 -2.28 1.37 -6.77
C GLU A 62 -1.53 2.57 -7.36
N LEU A 63 -0.40 2.92 -6.74
CA LEU A 63 0.60 3.84 -7.26
C LEU A 63 1.87 3.05 -7.56
N THR A 64 2.28 3.04 -8.83
CA THR A 64 3.39 2.22 -9.29
C THR A 64 4.47 3.08 -9.94
N LEU A 65 5.74 2.80 -9.61
CA LEU A 65 6.91 3.40 -10.24
C LEU A 65 7.34 2.60 -11.47
N ASN A 66 8.21 3.20 -12.29
CA ASN A 66 8.69 2.66 -13.57
C ASN A 66 9.78 1.58 -13.39
N ASP A 67 9.48 0.49 -12.67
CA ASP A 67 10.37 -0.67 -12.50
C ASP A 67 11.80 -0.32 -12.05
N LEU A 68 11.92 0.61 -11.11
CA LEU A 68 13.20 1.11 -10.64
C LEU A 68 13.93 0.05 -9.78
N PRO A 69 15.27 0.00 -9.81
CA PRO A 69 16.01 -0.84 -8.88
C PRO A 69 15.81 -0.34 -7.44
N PRO A 70 15.91 -1.21 -6.41
CA PRO A 70 15.52 -0.85 -5.04
C PRO A 70 16.22 0.42 -4.50
N HIS A 71 17.52 0.59 -4.78
CA HIS A 71 18.27 1.76 -4.33
C HIS A 71 17.79 3.10 -4.92
N GLU A 72 17.15 3.09 -6.09
CA GLU A 72 16.50 4.26 -6.69
C GLU A 72 15.04 4.39 -6.23
N ALA A 73 14.35 3.25 -6.08
CA ALA A 73 12.95 3.21 -5.68
C ALA A 73 12.73 3.66 -4.22
N THR A 74 13.47 3.12 -3.26
CA THR A 74 13.31 3.41 -1.82
C THR A 74 13.28 4.91 -1.49
N PRO A 75 14.23 5.75 -1.95
CA PRO A 75 14.16 7.18 -1.67
C PRO A 75 12.93 7.84 -2.29
N LEU A 76 12.52 7.44 -3.50
CA LEU A 76 11.30 7.97 -4.14
C LEU A 76 10.03 7.55 -3.41
N LEU A 77 9.93 6.30 -2.96
CA LEU A 77 8.82 5.81 -2.14
C LEU A 77 8.68 6.67 -0.87
N MET A 78 9.80 7.01 -0.22
CA MET A 78 9.79 7.88 0.96
C MET A 78 9.32 9.31 0.63
N VAL A 79 9.75 9.89 -0.50
CA VAL A 79 9.26 11.21 -0.95
C VAL A 79 7.76 11.18 -1.19
N ILE A 80 7.24 10.13 -1.82
CA ILE A 80 5.80 9.98 -2.08
C ILE A 80 5.02 9.89 -0.78
N ILE A 81 5.50 9.10 0.19
CA ILE A 81 4.86 9.00 1.52
C ILE A 81 4.82 10.39 2.20
N ASN A 82 5.92 11.14 2.16
CA ASN A 82 5.94 12.49 2.73
C ASN A 82 4.95 13.44 2.02
N ALA A 83 4.84 13.36 0.69
CA ALA A 83 3.88 14.15 -0.06
C ALA A 83 2.43 13.76 0.27
N ILE A 84 2.15 12.47 0.49
CA ILE A 84 0.83 12.01 0.94
C ILE A 84 0.51 12.57 2.32
N CYS A 85 1.45 12.53 3.27
CA CYS A 85 1.26 13.12 4.60
C CYS A 85 0.94 14.62 4.52
N ASP A 86 1.70 15.39 3.73
CA ASP A 86 1.44 16.81 3.50
C ASP A 86 0.04 17.07 2.93
N GLN A 87 -0.40 16.25 1.96
CA GLN A 87 -1.75 16.35 1.43
C GLN A 87 -2.85 15.99 2.44
N ILE A 88 -2.62 14.98 3.28
CA ILE A 88 -3.54 14.63 4.37
C ILE A 88 -3.66 15.81 5.33
N ASP A 89 -2.54 16.42 5.73
CA ASP A 89 -2.52 17.56 6.64
C ASP A 89 -3.27 18.76 6.06
N GLN A 90 -3.01 19.10 4.80
CA GLN A 90 -3.73 20.18 4.11
C GLN A 90 -5.24 19.91 4.03
N LYS A 91 -5.64 18.66 3.77
CA LYS A 91 -7.06 18.29 3.64
C LYS A 91 -7.79 18.28 4.97
N LEU A 92 -7.15 17.87 6.05
CA LEU A 92 -7.77 17.75 7.37
C LEU A 92 -7.68 19.03 8.18
N PHE A 93 -6.58 19.77 8.06
CA PHE A 93 -6.28 20.90 8.95
C PHE A 93 -6.14 22.24 8.22
N GLY A 94 -6.13 22.26 6.89
CA GLY A 94 -6.17 23.49 6.08
C GLY A 94 -4.83 24.17 5.84
N GLY A 95 -3.72 23.62 6.36
CA GLY A 95 -2.37 24.19 6.24
C GLY A 95 -2.01 25.17 7.35
#